data_AF-A0A0K2GFD3-F1
#
_entry.id   AF-A0A0K2GFD3-F1
#
_cell.length_a   1.000
_cell.length_b   1.000
_cell.length_c   1.000
_cell.angle_alpha   90.00
_cell.angle_beta   90.00
_cell.angle_gamma   90.00
#
_symmetry.space_group_name_H-M   'P 1'
#
loop_
_entity.id
_entity.type
_entity.pdbx_description
1 polymer ?
#
loop_
_entity_poly.entity_id
_entity_poly.type
_entity_poly.pdbx_seq_one_letter_code
_entity_poly.pdbx_strand_id
1 'polypeptide(L)'
;MLRLRDDQWERIREHLPEEHIADGRVGRKPVPARAVLEAVLWILNTGAQWHMLPQCYPNYKTVHRRFQQWCERKVLRDILMANTLREEGDIDERESFIDATFASAKGGGDGIGKTRRGKGVTILAIVDRHGLPLSVSTHAAHHHEVTLVQLSFDFYMLEAKPEHLIGDRAYDSDGLDDDLKQDGVNMIAPHRSTRKLKTQDGRHLRRYQRRWLVERFFAWLQWKRRLLVRWEYYASNFLGFVQLASITMLLKQF
;
A
#
# COMPACT_ATOMS: atom_id res chain seq x y z
N MET A 1 16.07 7.78 -14.55
CA MET A 1 16.17 6.49 -13.81
C MET A 1 15.82 6.79 -12.37
N LEU A 2 14.81 6.16 -11.76
CA LEU A 2 14.48 6.43 -10.36
C LEU A 2 15.63 5.89 -9.50
N ARG A 3 16.39 6.79 -8.90
CA ARG A 3 17.48 6.49 -7.97
C ARG A 3 17.14 7.15 -6.65
N LEU A 4 17.35 6.44 -5.55
CA LEU A 4 17.17 7.04 -4.23
C LEU A 4 18.31 8.03 -3.99
N ARG A 5 17.94 9.22 -3.54
CA ARG A 5 18.92 10.17 -2.99
C ARG A 5 19.49 9.61 -1.68
N ASP A 6 20.63 10.14 -1.25
CA ASP A 6 21.33 9.62 -0.07
C ASP A 6 20.55 9.87 1.23
N ASP A 7 19.88 11.01 1.35
CA ASP A 7 18.98 11.36 2.45
C ASP A 7 17.79 10.39 2.54
N GLN A 8 17.17 10.06 1.40
CA GLN A 8 16.07 9.09 1.33
C GLN A 8 16.53 7.69 1.70
N TRP A 9 17.75 7.31 1.29
CA TRP A 9 18.35 6.03 1.64
C TRP A 9 18.61 5.92 3.15
N GLU A 10 19.14 6.97 3.76
CA GLU A 10 19.45 6.98 5.19
C GLU A 10 18.21 6.77 6.06
N ARG A 11 17.05 7.28 5.64
CA ARG A 11 15.77 7.07 6.34
C ARG A 11 15.27 5.62 6.36
N ILE A 12 15.69 4.78 5.41
CA ILE A 12 15.13 3.41 5.25
C ILE A 12 16.17 2.30 5.39
N ARG A 13 17.47 2.63 5.35
CA ARG A 13 18.55 1.64 5.30
C ARG A 13 18.55 0.68 6.49
N GLU A 14 18.20 1.14 7.68
CA GLU A 14 18.27 0.33 8.91
C GLU A 14 17.25 -0.81 8.91
N HIS A 15 16.14 -0.63 8.20
CA HIS A 15 15.11 -1.64 8.07
C HIS A 15 15.42 -2.67 6.97
N LEU A 16 16.33 -2.36 6.05
CA LEU A 16 16.65 -3.22 4.91
C LEU A 16 17.78 -4.18 5.28
N PRO A 17 17.48 -5.47 5.55
CA PRO A 17 18.51 -6.39 6.00
C PRO A 17 19.55 -6.59 4.90
N GLU A 18 20.81 -6.39 5.27
CA GLU A 18 21.94 -6.80 4.46
C GLU A 18 22.13 -8.31 4.57
N GLU A 19 22.59 -8.90 3.47
CA GLU A 19 23.05 -10.29 3.53
C GLU A 19 24.43 -10.31 4.17
N HIS A 20 24.55 -11.00 5.29
CA HIS A 20 25.83 -11.24 5.94
C HIS A 20 26.31 -12.64 5.60
N ILE A 21 27.53 -12.72 5.10
CA ILE A 21 28.25 -13.98 4.93
C ILE A 21 29.33 -13.99 5.99
N ALA A 22 29.49 -15.11 6.69
CA ALA A 22 30.52 -15.28 7.70
C ALA A 22 31.91 -14.94 7.14
N ASP A 23 32.73 -14.28 7.96
CA ASP A 23 34.10 -13.94 7.60
C ASP A 23 34.88 -15.19 7.20
N GLY A 24 35.56 -15.14 6.06
CA GLY A 24 36.37 -16.24 5.53
C GLY A 24 35.67 -17.18 4.52
N ARG A 25 34.37 -17.06 4.26
CA ARG A 25 33.73 -17.84 3.18
C ARG A 25 34.19 -17.34 1.81
N VAL A 26 34.87 -18.22 1.07
CA VAL A 26 35.30 -17.95 -0.31
C VAL A 26 34.07 -17.91 -1.24
N GLY A 27 33.92 -16.83 -2.01
CA GLY A 27 32.83 -16.69 -2.98
C GLY A 27 32.45 -15.27 -3.33
N ARG A 28 31.39 -15.12 -4.14
CA ARG A 28 30.86 -13.81 -4.55
C ARG A 28 30.28 -13.09 -3.32
N LYS A 29 30.77 -11.88 -3.05
CA LYS A 29 30.23 -11.02 -1.99
C LYS A 29 28.74 -10.72 -2.20
N PRO A 30 27.95 -10.55 -1.12
CA PRO A 30 26.54 -10.20 -1.24
C PRO A 30 26.35 -8.88 -1.98
N VAL A 31 25.22 -8.78 -2.69
CA VAL A 31 24.83 -7.52 -3.33
C VAL A 31 24.27 -6.59 -2.25
N PRO A 32 24.74 -5.32 -2.18
CA PRO A 32 24.21 -4.35 -1.22
C PRO A 32 22.71 -4.13 -1.38
N ALA A 33 22.00 -3.94 -0.26
CA ALA A 33 20.56 -3.75 -0.22
C ALA A 33 20.11 -2.56 -1.08
N ARG A 34 20.86 -1.45 -1.07
CA ARG A 34 20.57 -0.27 -1.93
C ARG A 34 20.52 -0.63 -3.41
N ALA A 35 21.50 -1.40 -3.89
CA ALA A 35 21.58 -1.79 -5.30
C ALA A 35 20.43 -2.73 -5.70
N VAL A 36 20.01 -3.61 -4.79
CA VAL A 36 18.80 -4.43 -4.96
C VAL A 36 17.56 -3.56 -5.01
N LEU A 37 17.41 -2.63 -4.07
CA LEU A 37 16.24 -1.74 -3.99
C LEU A 37 16.10 -0.86 -5.23
N GLU A 38 17.18 -0.25 -5.71
CA GLU A 38 17.19 0.54 -6.95
C GLU A 38 16.73 -0.29 -8.16
N ALA A 39 17.14 -1.56 -8.23
CA ALA A 39 16.68 -2.48 -9.28
C ALA A 39 15.17 -2.81 -9.16
N VAL A 40 14.67 -3.05 -7.94
CA VAL A 40 13.23 -3.28 -7.70
C VAL A 40 12.42 -2.02 -8.04
N LEU A 41 12.92 -0.82 -7.69
CA LEU A 41 12.30 0.45 -8.05
C LEU A 41 12.22 0.59 -9.57
N TRP A 42 13.24 0.18 -10.31
CA TRP A 42 13.17 0.17 -11.76
C TRP A 42 12.03 -0.72 -12.27
N ILE A 43 11.91 -1.96 -11.76
CA ILE A 43 10.82 -2.90 -12.10
C ILE A 43 9.45 -2.31 -11.75
N LEU A 44 9.31 -1.70 -10.56
CA LEU A 44 8.08 -1.05 -10.11
C LEU A 44 7.61 0.02 -11.10
N ASN A 45 8.52 0.87 -11.56
CA ASN A 45 8.19 1.99 -12.44
C ASN A 45 7.98 1.56 -13.90
N THR A 46 8.79 0.64 -14.43
CA THR A 46 8.70 0.21 -15.84
C THR A 46 7.64 -0.87 -16.06
N GLY A 47 7.31 -1.64 -15.02
CA GLY A 47 6.45 -2.81 -15.14
C GLY A 47 7.11 -3.98 -15.88
N ALA A 48 8.39 -3.88 -16.23
CA ALA A 48 9.09 -4.87 -17.04
C ALA A 48 9.16 -6.25 -16.35
N GLN A 49 9.28 -7.29 -17.15
CA GLN A 49 9.51 -8.64 -16.64
C GLN A 49 10.87 -8.70 -15.94
N TRP A 50 10.98 -9.53 -14.89
CA TRP A 50 12.20 -9.59 -14.07
C TRP A 50 13.47 -9.87 -14.89
N HIS A 51 13.41 -10.78 -15.88
CA HIS A 51 14.56 -11.11 -16.72
C HIS A 51 14.97 -10.00 -17.71
N MET A 52 14.13 -8.98 -17.88
CA MET A 52 14.41 -7.79 -18.71
C MET A 52 15.13 -6.69 -17.91
N LEU A 53 15.49 -6.95 -16.66
CA LEU A 53 16.26 -6.02 -15.84
C LEU A 53 17.61 -5.70 -16.54
N PRO A 54 17.95 -4.43 -16.77
CA PRO A 54 19.18 -4.04 -17.45
C PRO A 54 20.45 -4.58 -16.78
N GLN A 55 21.49 -4.86 -17.58
CA GLN A 55 22.75 -5.43 -17.09
C GLN A 55 23.53 -4.51 -16.14
N CYS A 56 23.21 -3.22 -16.08
CA CYS A 56 23.79 -2.30 -15.09
C CYS A 56 23.29 -2.53 -13.66
N TYR A 57 22.21 -3.30 -13.49
CA TYR A 57 21.71 -3.72 -12.18
C TYR A 57 22.25 -5.09 -11.79
N PRO A 58 22.14 -5.48 -10.50
CA PRO A 58 22.43 -6.83 -10.07
C PRO A 58 21.59 -7.87 -10.83
N ASN A 59 22.09 -9.11 -10.88
CA ASN A 59 21.40 -10.19 -11.59
C ASN A 59 19.94 -10.35 -11.09
N TYR A 60 18.99 -10.40 -12.02
CA TYR A 60 17.56 -10.40 -11.70
C TYR A 60 17.13 -11.50 -10.72
N LYS A 61 17.78 -12.68 -10.75
CA LYS A 61 17.48 -13.78 -9.82
C LYS A 61 17.80 -13.38 -8.38
N THR A 62 18.91 -12.64 -8.19
CA THR A 62 19.30 -12.11 -6.88
C THR A 62 18.32 -11.04 -6.42
N VAL A 63 17.98 -10.11 -7.32
CA VAL A 63 17.04 -9.02 -7.02
C VAL A 63 15.66 -9.56 -6.64
N HIS A 64 15.11 -10.46 -7.46
CA HIS A 64 13.81 -11.07 -7.21
C HIS A 64 13.80 -11.83 -5.89
N ARG A 65 14.80 -12.70 -5.64
CA ARG A 65 14.90 -13.45 -4.38
C ARG A 65 14.95 -12.53 -3.16
N ARG A 66 15.77 -11.48 -3.19
CA ARG A 66 15.88 -10.52 -2.07
C ARG A 66 14.57 -9.76 -1.86
N PHE A 67 13.90 -9.35 -2.94
CA PHE A 67 12.58 -8.71 -2.85
C PHE A 67 11.53 -9.64 -2.22
N GLN A 68 11.49 -10.91 -2.61
CA GLN A 68 10.59 -11.90 -1.99
C GLN A 68 10.87 -12.07 -0.50
N GLN A 69 12.14 -12.18 -0.12
CA GLN A 69 12.55 -12.26 1.29
C GLN A 69 12.10 -11.02 2.09
N TRP A 70 12.19 -9.82 1.52
CA TRP A 70 11.68 -8.60 2.15
C TRP A 70 10.16 -8.61 2.30
N CYS A 71 9.43 -9.14 1.32
CA CYS A 71 7.98 -9.29 1.39
C CYS A 71 7.57 -10.31 2.48
N GLU A 72 8.21 -11.46 2.52
CA GLU A 72 7.97 -12.52 3.52
C GLU A 72 8.25 -12.04 4.94
N ARG A 73 9.34 -11.30 5.13
CA ARG A 73 9.75 -10.73 6.42
C ARG A 73 9.03 -9.42 6.77
N LYS A 74 8.09 -8.97 5.93
CA LYS A 74 7.32 -7.72 6.11
C LYS A 74 8.19 -6.45 6.23
N VAL A 75 9.42 -6.48 5.71
CA VAL A 75 10.37 -5.35 5.76
C VAL A 75 9.77 -4.06 5.20
N LEU A 76 9.05 -4.16 4.08
CA LEU A 76 8.41 -2.99 3.45
C LEU A 76 7.22 -2.46 4.25
N ARG A 77 6.54 -3.32 5.01
CA ARG A 77 5.53 -2.88 5.97
C ARG A 77 6.19 -2.06 7.08
N ASP A 78 7.28 -2.57 7.65
CA ASP A 78 7.94 -1.94 8.78
C ASP A 78 8.54 -0.58 8.39
N ILE A 79 9.11 -0.46 7.18
CA ILE A 79 9.56 0.83 6.62
C ILE A 79 8.39 1.79 6.49
N LEU A 80 7.26 1.34 5.93
CA LEU A 80 6.07 2.17 5.77
C LEU A 80 5.61 2.68 7.15
N MET A 81 5.47 1.80 8.14
CA MET A 81 5.08 2.17 9.51
C MET A 81 6.04 3.18 10.14
N ALA A 82 7.35 2.94 10.06
CA ALA A 82 8.36 3.83 10.66
C ALA A 82 8.36 5.23 10.03
N ASN A 83 8.12 5.32 8.71
CA ASN A 83 8.14 6.59 7.98
C ASN A 83 6.78 7.30 7.99
N THR A 84 5.69 6.57 8.22
CA THR A 84 4.39 7.19 8.45
C THR A 84 4.34 7.80 9.86
N LEU A 85 4.96 7.16 10.87
CA LEU A 85 4.78 7.49 12.30
C LEU A 85 5.84 8.42 12.94
N ARG A 86 6.85 8.94 12.22
CA ARG A 86 7.93 9.73 12.86
C ARG A 86 8.46 10.86 11.99
N GLU A 87 7.99 12.08 12.28
CA GLU A 87 8.66 13.18 12.99
C GLU A 87 7.57 14.26 13.23
N GLU A 88 7.60 15.00 14.34
CA GLU A 88 6.84 16.26 14.55
C GLU A 88 5.29 16.29 14.66
N GLY A 89 4.56 15.17 14.67
CA GLY A 89 3.09 15.20 14.80
C GLY A 89 2.35 15.49 13.48
N ASP A 90 2.97 15.09 12.38
CA ASP A 90 2.53 15.36 11.01
C ASP A 90 1.36 14.48 10.52
N ILE A 91 1.02 13.38 11.20
CA ILE A 91 -0.22 12.66 10.88
C ILE A 91 -1.39 13.39 11.52
N ASP A 92 -2.16 14.09 10.70
CA ASP A 92 -3.46 14.64 11.11
C ASP A 92 -4.49 13.50 11.19
N GLU A 93 -4.54 12.82 12.34
CA GLU A 93 -5.46 11.71 12.64
C GLU A 93 -6.92 12.14 12.72
N ARG A 94 -7.22 13.44 12.65
CA ARG A 94 -8.60 13.94 12.66
C ARG A 94 -9.38 13.46 11.44
N GLU A 95 -8.71 13.27 10.31
CA GLU A 95 -9.33 12.88 9.05
C GLU A 95 -8.44 11.99 8.19
N SER A 96 -8.92 10.78 7.93
CA SER A 96 -8.33 9.86 6.96
C SER A 96 -9.33 9.52 5.86
N PHE A 97 -8.82 9.23 4.68
CA PHE A 97 -9.62 8.93 3.49
C PHE A 97 -9.33 7.50 3.03
N ILE A 98 -10.40 6.73 2.85
CA ILE A 98 -10.33 5.33 2.40
C ILE A 98 -10.94 5.19 1.01
N ASP A 99 -10.24 4.49 0.14
CA ASP A 99 -10.77 4.08 -1.15
C ASP A 99 -10.09 2.78 -1.60
N ALA A 100 -10.69 2.15 -2.61
CA ALA A 100 -10.21 0.91 -3.17
C ALA A 100 -10.04 1.04 -4.69
N THR A 101 -9.01 0.37 -5.23
CA THR A 101 -8.85 0.21 -6.67
C THR A 101 -8.61 -1.23 -7.06
N PHE A 102 -8.91 -1.56 -8.32
CA PHE A 102 -8.80 -2.92 -8.83
C PHE A 102 -7.56 -3.06 -9.72
N ALA A 103 -6.71 -4.04 -9.41
CA ALA A 103 -5.63 -4.45 -10.29
C ALA A 103 -5.95 -5.80 -10.92
N SER A 104 -5.96 -5.85 -12.26
CA SER A 104 -6.24 -7.08 -12.98
C SER A 104 -5.11 -8.09 -12.84
N ALA A 105 -5.43 -9.38 -12.70
CA ALA A 105 -4.44 -10.45 -12.62
C ALA A 105 -4.66 -11.44 -13.78
N LYS A 106 -4.10 -11.09 -14.94
CA LYS A 106 -4.35 -11.83 -16.20
C LYS A 106 -3.75 -13.24 -16.17
N GLY A 107 -2.64 -13.44 -15.45
CA GLY A 107 -2.00 -14.74 -15.26
C GLY A 107 -2.52 -15.57 -14.08
N GLY A 108 -3.54 -15.08 -13.36
CA GLY A 108 -3.96 -15.70 -12.10
C GLY A 108 -2.96 -15.45 -10.97
N GLY A 109 -2.77 -16.44 -10.11
CA GLY A 109 -1.91 -16.36 -8.92
C GLY A 109 -2.68 -16.58 -7.62
N ASP A 110 -1.93 -16.51 -6.53
CA ASP A 110 -2.43 -16.67 -5.17
C ASP A 110 -3.39 -15.53 -4.77
N GLY A 111 -4.47 -15.86 -4.08
CA GLY A 111 -5.45 -14.87 -3.59
C GLY A 111 -6.10 -14.02 -4.69
N ILE A 112 -6.34 -14.58 -5.89
CA ILE A 112 -7.05 -13.87 -6.97
C ILE A 112 -8.55 -14.14 -6.90
N GLY A 113 -9.33 -13.07 -6.95
CA GLY A 113 -10.79 -13.14 -6.98
C GLY A 113 -11.40 -12.81 -8.33
N LYS A 114 -12.63 -13.27 -8.57
CA LYS A 114 -13.44 -12.91 -9.76
C LYS A 114 -14.50 -11.87 -9.38
N THR A 115 -14.52 -10.75 -10.08
CA THR A 115 -15.54 -9.69 -9.95
C THR A 115 -16.23 -9.39 -11.27
N ARG A 116 -17.23 -8.50 -11.23
CA ARG A 116 -17.80 -7.86 -12.43
C ARG A 116 -16.74 -7.12 -13.27
N ARG A 117 -15.66 -6.60 -12.66
CA ARG A 117 -14.53 -5.94 -13.37
C ARG A 117 -13.52 -6.95 -13.93
N GLY A 118 -13.63 -8.22 -13.57
CA GLY A 118 -12.77 -9.31 -14.04
C GLY A 118 -12.01 -10.01 -12.92
N LYS A 119 -11.01 -10.81 -13.31
CA LYS A 119 -10.13 -11.53 -12.39
C LYS A 119 -9.01 -10.62 -11.89
N GLY A 120 -8.83 -10.51 -10.58
CA GLY A 120 -7.81 -9.63 -10.02
C GLY A 120 -7.81 -9.56 -8.50
N VAL A 121 -7.23 -8.47 -8.02
CA VAL A 121 -7.01 -8.15 -6.62
C VAL A 121 -7.49 -6.73 -6.36
N THR A 122 -8.09 -6.50 -5.19
CA THR A 122 -8.45 -5.17 -4.72
C THR A 122 -7.28 -4.62 -3.90
N ILE A 123 -6.80 -3.43 -4.26
CA ILE A 123 -5.86 -2.65 -3.47
C ILE A 123 -6.68 -1.66 -2.66
N LEU A 124 -6.59 -1.74 -1.33
CA LEU A 124 -7.19 -0.77 -0.43
C LEU A 124 -6.10 0.15 0.10
N ALA A 125 -6.41 1.43 0.22
CA ALA A 125 -5.52 2.40 0.83
C ALA A 125 -6.27 3.33 1.76
N ILE A 126 -5.61 3.68 2.85
CA ILE A 126 -6.00 4.76 3.76
C ILE A 126 -4.91 5.82 3.66
N VAL A 127 -5.31 7.08 3.47
CA VAL A 127 -4.40 8.22 3.42
C VAL A 127 -4.82 9.30 4.40
N ASP A 128 -3.87 10.11 4.82
CA ASP A 128 -4.12 11.26 5.69
C ASP A 128 -4.70 12.46 4.92
N ARG A 129 -4.81 13.59 5.62
CA ARG A 129 -5.27 14.88 5.09
C ARG A 129 -4.34 15.54 4.05
N HIS A 130 -3.11 15.06 3.93
CA HIS A 130 -2.14 15.46 2.92
C HIS A 130 -2.15 14.51 1.70
N GLY A 131 -2.84 13.37 1.80
CA GLY A 131 -2.87 12.31 0.80
C GLY A 131 -1.65 11.39 0.89
N LEU A 132 -0.98 11.33 2.04
CA LEU A 132 0.12 10.43 2.33
C LEU A 132 -0.41 9.07 2.79
N PRO A 133 0.18 7.95 2.32
CA PRO A 133 -0.27 6.62 2.69
C PRO A 133 -0.07 6.35 4.18
N LEU A 134 -1.19 6.03 4.84
CA LEU A 134 -1.22 5.55 6.22
C LEU A 134 -1.22 4.03 6.29
N SER A 135 -1.98 3.39 5.41
CA SER A 135 -2.07 1.94 5.32
C SER A 135 -2.40 1.53 3.89
N VAL A 136 -1.83 0.41 3.46
CA VAL A 136 -2.16 -0.23 2.19
C VAL A 136 -2.26 -1.74 2.36
N SER A 137 -3.31 -2.32 1.78
CA SER A 137 -3.55 -3.76 1.83
C SER A 137 -4.01 -4.28 0.47
N THR A 138 -3.85 -5.57 0.24
CA THR A 138 -4.37 -6.23 -0.97
C THR A 138 -5.20 -7.44 -0.56
N HIS A 139 -6.38 -7.57 -1.16
CA HIS A 139 -7.29 -8.67 -0.87
C HIS A 139 -7.78 -9.34 -2.14
N ALA A 140 -8.05 -10.64 -2.04
CA ALA A 140 -8.75 -11.35 -3.10
C ALA A 140 -10.04 -10.60 -3.42
N ALA A 141 -10.29 -10.39 -4.72
CA ALA A 141 -11.40 -9.54 -5.16
C ALA A 141 -12.80 -10.15 -4.92
N HIS A 142 -12.95 -11.11 -4.00
CA HIS A 142 -14.23 -11.71 -3.62
C HIS A 142 -14.95 -10.96 -2.49
N HIS A 143 -14.22 -10.21 -1.67
CA HIS A 143 -14.81 -9.52 -0.52
C HIS A 143 -15.41 -8.18 -0.94
N HIS A 144 -16.57 -7.85 -0.35
CA HIS A 144 -17.16 -6.52 -0.46
C HIS A 144 -16.27 -5.51 0.27
N GLU A 145 -16.19 -4.28 -0.25
CA GLU A 145 -15.33 -3.21 0.29
C GLU A 145 -15.56 -2.96 1.78
N VAL A 146 -16.82 -3.02 2.25
CA VAL A 146 -17.19 -2.96 3.68
C VAL A 146 -16.47 -4.03 4.52
N THR A 147 -16.51 -5.29 4.08
CA THR A 147 -15.84 -6.40 4.76
C THR A 147 -14.31 -6.24 4.71
N LEU A 148 -13.79 -5.64 3.64
CA LEU A 148 -12.37 -5.34 3.52
C LEU A 148 -11.91 -4.23 4.47
N VAL A 149 -12.78 -3.27 4.80
CA VAL A 149 -12.46 -2.26 5.82
C VAL A 149 -12.25 -2.94 7.17
N GLN A 150 -13.19 -3.77 7.62
CA GLN A 150 -13.07 -4.50 8.89
C GLN A 150 -11.75 -5.27 8.97
N LEU A 151 -11.43 -6.04 7.92
CA LEU A 151 -10.14 -6.75 7.84
C LEU A 151 -8.95 -5.79 7.82
N SER A 152 -9.07 -4.65 7.13
CA SER A 152 -7.99 -3.66 7.06
C SER A 152 -7.84 -2.87 8.35
N PHE A 153 -8.87 -2.85 9.21
CA PHE A 153 -8.81 -2.28 10.54
C PHE A 153 -8.00 -3.17 11.49
N ASP A 154 -8.18 -4.49 11.43
CA ASP A 154 -7.28 -5.45 12.09
C ASP A 154 -5.82 -5.29 11.61
N PHE A 155 -5.64 -4.81 10.38
CA PHE A 155 -4.35 -4.55 9.75
C PHE A 155 -3.84 -3.12 9.90
N TYR A 156 -4.50 -2.20 10.64
CA TYR A 156 -4.04 -0.81 10.74
C TYR A 156 -2.53 -0.78 10.94
N MET A 157 -1.86 -0.20 9.96
CA MET A 157 -0.41 0.01 9.96
C MET A 157 -0.03 1.19 10.85
N LEU A 158 -0.99 1.74 11.59
CA LEU A 158 -0.79 2.79 12.56
C LEU A 158 -1.15 2.25 13.93
N GLU A 159 -0.32 2.53 14.92
CA GLU A 159 -0.69 2.41 16.33
C GLU A 159 -1.81 3.39 16.70
N ALA A 160 -2.11 4.36 15.82
CA ALA A 160 -3.11 5.40 16.03
C ALA A 160 -4.24 5.35 14.98
N LYS A 161 -5.48 5.22 15.47
CA LYS A 161 -6.70 5.12 14.66
C LYS A 161 -7.25 6.53 14.38
N PRO A 162 -7.70 6.85 13.15
CA PRO A 162 -8.21 8.18 12.86
C PRO A 162 -9.56 8.43 13.54
N GLU A 163 -9.81 9.66 14.00
CA GLU A 163 -11.11 10.06 14.57
C GLU A 163 -12.24 9.94 13.54
N HIS A 164 -11.94 10.28 12.29
CA HIS A 164 -12.89 10.21 11.19
C HIS A 164 -12.28 9.50 9.99
N LEU A 165 -12.99 8.48 9.51
CA LEU A 165 -12.67 7.80 8.26
C LEU A 165 -13.71 8.18 7.20
N ILE A 166 -13.24 8.77 6.10
CA ILE A 166 -14.09 9.26 5.03
C ILE A 166 -14.00 8.29 3.86
N GLY A 167 -15.12 7.63 3.55
CA GLY A 167 -15.25 6.66 2.47
C GLY A 167 -16.27 7.08 1.41
N ASP A 168 -16.25 6.39 0.28
CA ASP A 168 -17.30 6.47 -0.71
C ASP A 168 -18.63 5.84 -0.26
N ARG A 169 -19.64 5.93 -1.11
CA ARG A 169 -20.98 5.38 -0.84
C ARG A 169 -20.97 3.85 -0.67
N ALA A 170 -19.98 3.13 -1.19
CA ALA A 170 -19.88 1.70 -1.00
C ALA A 170 -19.62 1.34 0.48
N TYR A 171 -19.11 2.28 1.28
CA TYR A 171 -18.92 2.07 2.71
C TYR A 171 -20.14 2.41 3.59
N ASP A 172 -21.27 2.80 3.00
CA ASP A 172 -22.53 3.00 3.74
C ASP A 172 -23.06 1.66 4.28
N SER A 173 -22.83 1.37 5.56
CA SER A 173 -23.23 0.13 6.23
C SER A 173 -23.37 0.30 7.75
N ASP A 174 -24.53 -0.05 8.31
CA ASP A 174 -24.78 0.04 9.75
C ASP A 174 -23.79 -0.83 10.56
N GLY A 175 -23.52 -2.06 10.11
CA GLY A 175 -22.57 -2.94 10.80
C GLY A 175 -21.14 -2.41 10.77
N LEU A 176 -20.72 -1.78 9.66
CA LEU A 176 -19.42 -1.11 9.62
C LEU A 176 -19.39 0.11 10.54
N ASP A 177 -20.44 0.93 10.53
CA ASP A 177 -20.56 2.08 11.41
C ASP A 177 -20.43 1.65 12.89
N ASP A 178 -21.07 0.54 13.28
CA ASP A 178 -21.04 -0.01 14.63
C ASP A 178 -19.67 -0.58 15.02
N ASP A 179 -19.02 -1.34 14.15
CA ASP A 179 -17.69 -1.91 14.40
C ASP A 179 -16.64 -0.81 14.55
N LEU A 180 -16.63 0.16 13.63
CA LEU A 180 -15.68 1.27 13.68
C LEU A 180 -15.87 2.16 14.91
N LYS A 181 -17.11 2.32 15.36
CA LYS A 181 -17.41 3.07 16.56
C LYS A 181 -16.90 2.40 17.83
N GLN A 182 -16.88 1.06 17.90
CA GLN A 182 -16.24 0.32 19.00
C GLN A 182 -14.74 0.61 19.08
N ASP A 183 -14.14 0.89 17.93
CA ASP A 183 -12.73 1.26 17.78
C ASP A 183 -12.45 2.76 17.93
N GLY A 184 -13.47 3.57 18.26
CA GLY A 184 -13.35 5.03 18.38
C GLY A 184 -13.28 5.78 17.05
N VAL A 185 -13.55 5.11 15.93
CA VAL A 185 -13.50 5.69 14.58
C VAL A 185 -14.89 5.98 14.06
N ASN A 186 -15.12 7.22 13.64
CA ASN A 186 -16.39 7.62 13.04
C ASN A 186 -16.34 7.50 11.52
N MET A 187 -17.16 6.62 10.94
CA MET A 187 -17.28 6.47 9.49
C MET A 187 -18.14 7.58 8.88
N ILE A 188 -17.65 8.19 7.80
CA ILE A 188 -18.37 9.22 7.05
C ILE A 188 -18.43 8.78 5.59
N ALA A 189 -19.59 8.25 5.20
CA ALA A 189 -19.90 7.86 3.83
C ALA A 189 -21.25 8.46 3.40
N PRO A 190 -21.41 8.88 2.13
CA PRO A 190 -22.72 9.25 1.61
C PRO A 190 -23.66 8.04 1.64
N HIS A 191 -24.92 8.26 2.02
CA HIS A 191 -25.91 7.19 1.99
C HIS A 191 -26.14 6.64 0.57
N ARG A 192 -26.35 5.32 0.49
CA ARG A 192 -26.88 4.64 -0.68
C ARG A 192 -28.32 5.08 -0.90
N SER A 193 -28.75 5.11 -2.16
CA SER A 193 -30.14 5.42 -2.52
C SER A 193 -31.16 4.45 -1.90
N THR A 194 -30.71 3.26 -1.52
CA THR A 194 -31.51 2.21 -0.89
C THR A 194 -31.55 2.30 0.64
N ARG A 195 -30.82 3.23 1.29
CA ARG A 195 -30.82 3.34 2.75
C ARG A 195 -32.20 3.83 3.22
N LYS A 196 -32.85 3.03 4.06
CA LYS A 196 -34.19 3.34 4.59
C LYS A 196 -34.14 4.36 5.73
N LEU A 197 -33.21 4.16 6.66
CA LEU A 197 -33.03 5.04 7.82
C LEU A 197 -31.86 5.99 7.56
N LYS A 198 -32.14 7.29 7.47
CA LYS A 198 -31.10 8.30 7.34
C LYS A 198 -30.52 8.62 8.72
N THR A 199 -29.27 8.22 8.94
CA THR A 199 -28.53 8.41 10.19
C THR A 199 -27.73 9.72 10.29
N GLN A 200 -27.69 10.53 9.22
CA GLN A 200 -26.93 11.78 9.19
C GLN A 200 -27.73 12.91 8.54
N ASP A 201 -27.45 14.14 8.96
CA ASP A 201 -28.05 15.37 8.43
C ASP A 201 -27.25 16.01 7.28
N GLY A 202 -26.13 15.38 6.90
CA GLY A 202 -25.25 15.82 5.82
C GLY A 202 -24.23 16.88 6.19
N ARG A 203 -24.22 17.44 7.41
CA ARG A 203 -23.19 18.42 7.84
C ARG A 203 -21.79 17.80 7.81
N HIS A 204 -21.66 16.57 8.31
CA HIS A 204 -20.41 15.82 8.30
C HIS A 204 -19.95 15.44 6.88
N LEU A 205 -20.86 15.33 5.91
CA LEU A 205 -20.53 15.02 4.51
C LEU A 205 -19.74 16.14 3.81
N ARG A 206 -19.61 17.34 4.39
CA ARG A 206 -18.68 18.35 3.84
C ARG A 206 -17.24 17.83 3.77
N ARG A 207 -16.86 16.93 4.68
CA ARG A 207 -15.53 16.27 4.70
C ARG A 207 -15.34 15.35 3.47
N TYR A 208 -16.41 14.79 2.92
CA TYR A 208 -16.40 13.99 1.70
C TYR A 208 -15.83 14.74 0.48
N GLN A 209 -15.96 16.08 0.45
CA GLN A 209 -15.43 16.89 -0.65
C GLN A 209 -13.90 16.78 -0.79
N ARG A 210 -13.19 16.30 0.24
CA ARG A 210 -11.74 16.06 0.23
C ARG A 210 -11.33 14.65 -0.20
N ARG A 211 -12.28 13.77 -0.56
CA ARG A 211 -11.98 12.40 -1.03
C ARG A 211 -11.02 12.35 -2.23
N TRP A 212 -10.91 13.43 -2.99
CA TRP A 212 -9.91 13.57 -4.07
C TRP A 212 -8.46 13.30 -3.59
N LEU A 213 -8.17 13.42 -2.29
CA LEU A 213 -6.85 13.09 -1.71
C LEU A 213 -6.48 11.61 -1.92
N VAL A 214 -7.38 10.68 -1.57
CA VAL A 214 -7.14 9.24 -1.77
C VAL A 214 -7.24 8.85 -3.24
N GLU A 215 -8.10 9.51 -4.02
CA GLU A 215 -8.16 9.32 -5.47
C GLU A 215 -6.84 9.74 -6.16
N ARG A 216 -6.25 10.86 -5.73
CA ARG A 216 -4.93 11.33 -6.21
C ARG A 216 -3.82 10.36 -5.81
N PHE A 217 -3.86 9.83 -4.59
CA PHE A 217 -2.95 8.78 -4.17
C PHE A 217 -3.02 7.57 -5.13
N PHE A 218 -4.22 7.09 -5.44
CA PHE A 218 -4.39 5.99 -6.40
C PHE A 218 -3.93 6.34 -7.81
N ALA A 219 -4.15 7.57 -8.28
CA ALA A 219 -3.66 8.01 -9.59
C ALA A 219 -2.12 7.93 -9.66
N TRP A 220 -1.43 8.37 -8.61
CA TRP A 220 0.04 8.25 -8.52
C TRP A 220 0.51 6.81 -8.31
N LEU A 221 -0.24 5.99 -7.57
CA LEU A 221 0.04 4.58 -7.37
C LEU A 221 -0.01 3.84 -8.71
N GLN A 222 -1.06 4.09 -9.50
CA GLN A 222 -1.27 3.49 -10.83
C GLN A 222 -0.31 4.02 -11.90
N TRP A 223 0.36 5.15 -11.66
CA TRP A 223 1.49 5.59 -12.50
C TRP A 223 2.66 4.60 -12.46
N LYS A 224 2.77 3.79 -11.38
CA LYS A 224 3.72 2.68 -11.31
C LYS A 224 3.19 1.53 -12.17
N ARG A 225 3.77 1.37 -13.37
CA ARG A 225 3.28 0.41 -14.38
C ARG A 225 3.17 -1.02 -13.86
N ARG A 226 4.01 -1.41 -12.88
CA ARG A 226 3.94 -2.74 -12.25
C ARG A 226 2.65 -3.01 -11.47
N LEU A 227 1.91 -1.96 -11.07
CA LEU A 227 0.70 -2.06 -10.26
C LEU A 227 -0.60 -2.07 -11.07
N LEU A 228 -0.57 -1.66 -12.34
CA LEU A 228 -1.75 -1.65 -13.22
C LEU A 228 -2.28 -3.08 -13.49
N VAL A 229 -1.36 -4.01 -13.67
CA VAL A 229 -1.64 -5.44 -13.85
C VAL A 229 -0.76 -6.20 -12.88
N ARG A 230 -1.38 -7.03 -12.05
CA ARG A 230 -0.68 -7.96 -11.18
C ARG A 230 -0.10 -9.10 -12.03
N TRP A 231 1.22 -9.09 -12.14
CA TRP A 231 2.02 -10.18 -12.73
C TRP A 231 2.61 -11.13 -11.69
N GLU A 232 2.61 -10.74 -10.41
CA GLU A 232 3.15 -11.55 -9.33
C GLU A 232 2.23 -12.73 -9.00
N TYR A 233 2.82 -13.94 -8.95
CA TYR A 233 2.10 -15.12 -8.52
C TYR A 233 1.71 -15.03 -7.04
N TYR A 234 2.67 -14.73 -6.15
CA TYR A 234 2.43 -14.64 -4.70
C TYR A 234 1.75 -13.33 -4.32
N ALA A 235 0.77 -13.39 -3.42
CA ALA A 235 0.05 -12.20 -2.95
C ALA A 235 0.98 -11.23 -2.20
N SER A 236 1.91 -11.76 -1.39
CA SER A 236 2.90 -10.99 -0.63
C SER A 236 3.81 -10.14 -1.54
N ASN A 237 4.26 -10.68 -2.67
CA ASN A 237 5.07 -9.93 -3.63
C ASN A 237 4.30 -8.73 -4.21
N PHE A 238 3.01 -8.92 -4.55
CA PHE A 238 2.21 -7.84 -5.10
C PHE A 238 1.96 -6.76 -4.06
N LEU A 239 1.60 -7.14 -2.83
CA LEU A 239 1.50 -6.22 -1.70
C LEU A 239 2.82 -5.48 -1.46
N GLY A 240 3.96 -6.17 -1.56
CA GLY A 240 5.28 -5.55 -1.44
C GLY A 240 5.51 -4.46 -2.47
N PHE A 241 5.06 -4.62 -3.72
CA PHE A 241 5.15 -3.53 -4.70
C PHE A 241 4.23 -2.35 -4.37
N VAL A 242 3.03 -2.61 -3.83
CA VAL A 242 2.11 -1.54 -3.37
C VAL A 242 2.72 -0.78 -2.20
N GLN A 243 3.30 -1.48 -1.22
CA GLN A 243 4.01 -0.89 -0.09
C GLN A 243 5.22 -0.09 -0.56
N LEU A 244 6.04 -0.64 -1.46
CA LEU A 244 7.20 0.06 -2.02
C LEU A 244 6.79 1.34 -2.77
N ALA A 245 5.71 1.30 -3.55
CA ALA A 245 5.20 2.50 -4.20
C ALA A 245 4.78 3.57 -3.18
N SER A 246 4.11 3.15 -2.10
CA SER A 246 3.70 4.02 -0.99
C SER A 246 4.91 4.65 -0.29
N ILE A 247 5.95 3.86 0.00
CA ILE A 247 7.23 4.36 0.55
C ILE A 247 7.84 5.42 -0.37
N THR A 248 7.85 5.19 -1.70
CA THR A 248 8.41 6.19 -2.63
C THR A 248 7.62 7.50 -2.67
N MET A 249 6.37 7.52 -2.22
CA MET A 249 5.57 8.74 -2.12
C MET A 249 5.91 9.48 -0.83
N LEU A 250 6.06 8.77 0.29
CA LEU A 250 6.48 9.36 1.56
C LEU A 250 7.86 9.99 1.46
N LEU A 251 8.83 9.26 0.88
CA LEU A 251 10.20 9.73 0.73
C LEU A 251 10.35 10.99 -0.14
N LYS A 252 9.32 11.41 -0.88
CA LYS A 252 9.35 12.66 -1.66
C LYS A 252 8.96 13.91 -0.85
N GLN A 253 8.38 13.74 0.33
CA GLN A 253 8.03 14.85 1.22
C GLN A 253 9.26 15.40 1.94
N PHE A 254 10.29 14.56 2.04
CA PHE A 254 11.64 14.91 2.49
C PHE A 254 12.54 15.16 1.27
#